data_AF-A0A7W1VDH7-F1
#
_entry.id   AF-A0A7W1VDH7-F1
#
_cell.length_a   1.000
_cell.length_b   1.000
_cell.length_c   1.000
_cell.angle_alpha   90.00
_cell.angle_beta   90.00
_cell.angle_gamma   90.00
#
_symmetry.space_group_name_H-M   'P 1'
#
loop_
_entity.id
_entity.type
_entity.pdbx_description
1 polymer ?
#
loop_
_entity_poly.entity_id
_entity_poly.type
_entity_poly.pdbx_seq_one_letter_code
_entity_poly.pdbx_strand_id
1 'polypeptide(L)'
;MPVINLTANPNRIFPPNGQCVTVTLSGVGSDAISGLASVSYVVTDEYGTALNIPTRTLIGNSASWTDLLIVEASRRGNDLDGRLYRVAATIGDAAGNTSTATADIVIQHDQENR
;
A
#
# COMPACT_ATOMS: atom_id res chain seq x y z
N MET A 1 -20.97 0.43 7.15
CA MET A 1 -19.64 -0.12 7.50
C MET A 1 -18.82 -0.01 6.23
N PRO A 2 -17.68 0.67 6.30
CA PRO A 2 -16.97 1.05 5.11
C PRO A 2 -16.33 -0.16 4.42
N VAL A 3 -16.23 -0.10 3.09
CA VAL A 3 -15.56 -1.11 2.27
C VAL A 3 -14.39 -0.44 1.58
N ILE A 4 -13.25 -1.14 1.48
CA ILE A 4 -12.02 -0.66 0.85
C ILE A 4 -11.43 -1.73 -0.08
N ASN A 5 -10.89 -1.27 -1.20
CA ASN A 5 -9.96 -2.00 -2.04
C ASN A 5 -8.68 -1.19 -2.20
N LEU A 6 -7.53 -1.85 -2.14
CA LEU A 6 -6.22 -1.24 -2.29
C LEU A 6 -5.38 -2.04 -3.30
N THR A 7 -4.71 -1.35 -4.21
CA THR A 7 -3.79 -1.96 -5.18
C THR A 7 -2.49 -1.16 -5.24
N ALA A 8 -1.40 -1.85 -5.56
CA ALA A 8 -0.07 -1.25 -5.75
C ALA A 8 0.41 -1.47 -7.19
N ASN A 9 1.03 -0.46 -7.80
CA ASN A 9 1.60 -0.55 -9.13
C ASN A 9 2.91 0.26 -9.24
N PRO A 10 4.06 -0.37 -9.56
CA PRO A 10 4.24 -1.83 -9.67
C PRO A 10 4.10 -2.53 -8.31
N ASN A 11 3.54 -3.74 -8.29
CA ASN A 11 3.53 -4.62 -7.12
C ASN A 11 4.67 -5.67 -7.15
N ARG A 12 5.44 -5.71 -8.22
CA ARG A 12 6.61 -6.55 -8.42
C ARG A 12 7.71 -5.72 -9.05
N ILE A 13 8.88 -5.69 -8.42
CA ILE A 13 9.99 -4.83 -8.79
C ILE A 13 11.23 -5.70 -9.02
N PHE A 14 11.86 -5.50 -10.18
CA PHE A 14 13.10 -6.14 -10.61
C PHE A 14 13.81 -5.20 -11.60
N PRO A 15 15.15 -5.14 -11.66
CA PRO A 15 16.13 -5.85 -10.82
C PRO A 15 16.29 -5.23 -9.42
N PRO A 16 16.77 -6.00 -8.42
CA PRO A 16 17.10 -5.49 -7.09
C PRO A 16 18.43 -4.70 -7.10
N ASN A 17 18.45 -3.55 -7.78
CA ASN A 17 19.64 -2.74 -8.05
C ASN A 17 19.94 -1.64 -7.00
N GLY A 18 19.18 -1.58 -5.91
CA GLY A 18 19.30 -0.57 -4.85
C GLY A 18 18.69 0.79 -5.18
N GLN A 19 18.01 0.95 -6.32
CA GLN A 19 17.38 2.23 -6.67
C GLN A 19 16.04 2.41 -5.97
N CYS A 20 15.69 3.66 -5.69
CA CYS A 20 14.36 4.02 -5.24
C CYS A 20 13.35 3.90 -6.39
N VAL A 21 12.27 3.15 -6.16
CA VAL A 21 11.17 2.97 -7.10
C VAL A 21 9.91 3.58 -6.51
N THR A 22 9.26 4.44 -7.29
CA THR A 22 7.96 5.01 -6.92
C THR A 22 6.86 4.02 -7.25
N VAL A 23 6.15 3.56 -6.22
CA VAL A 23 4.97 2.72 -6.32
C VAL A 23 3.72 3.59 -6.15
N THR A 24 2.80 3.43 -7.08
CA THR A 24 1.48 4.07 -7.03
C THR A 24 0.52 3.18 -6.27
N LEU A 25 -0.06 3.69 -5.20
CA LEU A 25 -1.13 3.05 -4.43
C LEU A 25 -2.46 3.62 -4.86
N SER A 26 -3.31 2.77 -5.44
CA SER A 26 -4.66 3.15 -5.88
C SER A 26 -5.67 2.50 -4.96
N GLY A 27 -6.47 3.33 -4.29
CA GLY A 27 -7.49 2.91 -3.36
C GLY A 27 -8.88 3.38 -3.77
N VAL A 28 -9.87 2.54 -3.50
CA VAL A 28 -11.30 2.88 -3.66
C VAL A 28 -12.02 2.46 -2.39
N GLY A 29 -12.84 3.35 -1.87
CA GLY A 29 -13.63 3.14 -0.67
C GLY A 29 -15.08 3.54 -0.86
N SER A 30 -15.98 2.91 -0.11
CA SER A 30 -17.39 3.29 -0.06
C SER A 30 -18.02 3.03 1.31
N ASP A 31 -18.92 3.91 1.72
CA ASP A 31 -19.83 3.72 2.85
C ASP A 31 -21.16 4.43 2.55
N ALA A 32 -22.24 3.66 2.44
CA ALA A 32 -23.54 4.19 2.01
C ALA A 32 -24.34 4.88 3.14
N ILE A 33 -23.92 4.72 4.40
CA ILE A 33 -24.73 5.10 5.58
C ILE A 33 -24.22 6.39 6.21
N SER A 34 -22.95 6.42 6.61
CA SER A 34 -22.33 7.53 7.34
C SER A 34 -21.34 8.33 6.51
N GLY A 35 -20.88 7.77 5.39
CA GLY A 35 -19.90 8.38 4.52
C GLY A 35 -18.47 8.23 5.05
N LEU A 36 -17.50 8.30 4.14
CA LEU A 36 -16.09 8.17 4.45
C LEU A 36 -15.56 9.42 5.16
N ALA A 37 -14.59 9.24 6.04
CA ALA A 37 -13.95 10.32 6.80
C ALA A 37 -12.44 10.42 6.54
N SER A 38 -11.72 9.30 6.58
CA SER A 38 -10.27 9.31 6.37
C SER A 38 -9.72 7.96 5.90
N VAL A 39 -8.49 7.98 5.39
CA VAL A 39 -7.64 6.81 5.16
C VAL A 39 -6.27 7.05 5.79
N SER A 40 -5.77 6.03 6.48
CA SER A 40 -4.45 5.98 7.09
C SER A 40 -3.71 4.71 6.66
N TYR A 41 -2.39 4.70 6.81
CA TYR A 41 -1.55 3.61 6.31
C TYR A 41 -0.58 3.11 7.38
N VAL A 42 -0.33 1.81 7.36
CA VAL A 42 0.81 1.17 8.01
C VAL A 42 1.60 0.43 6.93
N VAL A 43 2.88 0.75 6.80
CA VAL A 43 3.79 0.06 5.89
C VAL A 43 4.73 -0.81 6.71
N THR A 44 4.70 -2.11 6.46
CA THR A 44 5.62 -3.08 7.06
C THR A 44 6.60 -3.53 6.00
N ASP A 45 7.87 -3.23 6.23
CA ASP A 45 8.98 -3.77 5.45
C ASP A 45 9.59 -4.94 6.21
N GLU A 46 9.88 -6.03 5.49
CA GLU A 46 10.56 -7.22 6.01
C GLU A 46 11.88 -6.90 6.72
N TYR A 47 12.61 -5.88 6.25
CA TYR A 47 13.88 -5.48 6.86
C TYR A 47 13.73 -4.42 7.96
N GLY A 48 12.50 -4.01 8.28
CA GLY A 48 12.19 -3.04 9.33
C GLY A 48 12.42 -1.58 8.95
N THR A 49 12.58 -1.25 7.66
CA THR A 49 12.62 0.15 7.23
C THR A 49 11.27 0.82 7.49
N ALA A 50 11.29 1.88 8.29
CA ALA A 50 10.11 2.70 8.52
C ALA A 50 9.79 3.51 7.26
N LEU A 51 8.60 3.28 6.70
CA LEU A 51 8.03 4.03 5.58
C LEU A 51 6.71 4.64 6.03
N ASN A 52 6.48 5.89 5.67
CA ASN A 52 5.30 6.63 6.05
C ASN A 52 4.56 7.18 4.83
N ILE A 53 3.24 7.03 4.83
CA ILE A 53 2.32 7.66 3.88
C ILE A 53 1.43 8.58 4.70
N PRO A 54 1.24 9.85 4.31
CA PRO A 54 0.39 10.77 5.05
C PRO A 54 -1.06 10.28 5.09
N THR A 55 -1.72 10.49 6.23
CA THR A 55 -3.18 10.30 6.35
C THR A 55 -3.90 11.28 5.42
N ARG A 56 -4.99 10.81 4.81
CA ARG A 56 -5.81 11.58 3.87
C ARG A 56 -7.25 11.65 4.35
N THR A 57 -7.86 12.83 4.23
CA THR A 57 -9.30 13.01 4.43
C THR A 57 -10.06 12.49 3.21
N LEU A 58 -11.11 11.72 3.45
CA LEU A 58 -12.06 11.27 2.44
C LEU A 58 -13.40 11.97 2.69
N ILE A 59 -14.16 12.22 1.62
CA ILE A 59 -15.44 12.94 1.70
C ILE A 59 -16.47 12.23 0.83
N GLY A 60 -17.67 12.07 1.38
CA GLY A 60 -18.83 11.48 0.68
C GLY A 60 -18.93 9.98 0.83
N ASN A 61 -19.92 9.39 0.15
CA ASN A 61 -20.28 7.97 0.29
C ASN A 61 -19.36 7.03 -0.50
N SER A 62 -18.53 7.58 -1.39
CA SER A 62 -17.54 6.85 -2.17
C SER A 62 -16.40 7.78 -2.54
N ALA A 63 -15.16 7.29 -2.47
CA ALA A 63 -13.98 8.03 -2.87
C ALA A 63 -12.97 7.09 -3.54
N SER A 64 -12.30 7.61 -4.56
CA SER A 64 -11.11 7.02 -5.15
C SER A 64 -9.94 7.93 -4.88
N TRP A 65 -8.78 7.36 -4.57
CA TRP A 65 -7.58 8.13 -4.28
C TRP A 65 -6.33 7.43 -4.80
N THR A 66 -5.28 8.24 -4.92
CA THR A 66 -3.96 7.78 -5.31
C THR A 66 -2.91 8.39 -4.38
N ASP A 67 -2.05 7.53 -3.85
CA ASP A 67 -0.91 7.90 -3.02
C ASP A 67 0.37 7.29 -3.59
N LEU A 68 1.52 7.89 -3.26
CA LEU A 68 2.82 7.43 -3.73
C LEU A 68 3.61 6.87 -2.55
N LEU A 69 4.22 5.71 -2.75
CA LEU A 69 5.15 5.09 -1.83
C LEU A 69 6.49 4.90 -2.54
N ILE A 70 7.55 5.45 -1.99
CA ILE A 70 8.91 5.19 -2.50
C ILE A 70 9.45 4.00 -1.74
N VAL A 71 9.80 2.94 -2.47
CA VAL A 71 10.45 1.74 -1.92
C VAL A 71 11.85 1.58 -2.50
N GLU A 72 12.72 0.90 -1.79
CA GLU A 72 14.05 0.60 -2.29
C GLU A 72 14.02 -0.75 -3.01
N ALA A 73 14.44 -0.78 -4.27
CA ALA A 73 14.60 -2.00 -5.03
C ALA A 73 15.89 -2.74 -4.58
N SER A 74 15.97 -3.11 -3.31
CA SER A 74 17.10 -3.88 -2.77
C SER A 74 16.62 -5.09 -2.01
N ARG A 75 17.46 -6.12 -2.01
CA ARG A 75 17.34 -7.30 -1.15
C ARG A 75 18.69 -7.58 -0.51
N ARG A 76 18.69 -8.22 0.65
CA ARG A 76 19.90 -8.76 1.28
C ARG A 76 20.37 -9.94 0.44
N GLY A 77 21.68 -10.08 0.23
CA GLY A 77 22.22 -11.11 -0.68
C GLY A 77 21.82 -12.56 -0.34
N ASN A 78 21.54 -12.84 0.94
CA ASN A 78 21.11 -14.16 1.44
C ASN A 78 19.58 -14.34 1.45
N ASP A 79 18.83 -13.33 1.03
CA ASP A 79 17.38 -13.39 0.89
C ASP A 79 17.08 -14.00 -0.49
N LEU A 80 16.49 -15.20 -0.48
CA LEU A 80 16.28 -16.05 -1.66
C LEU A 80 14.85 -15.95 -2.21
N ASP A 81 13.90 -15.44 -1.42
CA ASP A 81 12.50 -15.22 -1.81
C ASP A 81 12.19 -13.76 -2.17
N GLY A 82 13.11 -12.84 -1.87
CA GLY A 82 13.01 -11.42 -2.17
C GLY A 82 12.48 -10.61 -1.00
N ARG A 83 12.48 -9.28 -1.12
CA ARG A 83 12.05 -8.38 -0.04
C ARG A 83 10.57 -8.04 -0.18
N LEU A 84 9.79 -8.20 0.89
CA LEU A 84 8.37 -7.82 0.92
C LEU A 84 8.11 -6.47 1.63
N TYR A 85 7.39 -5.58 0.95
CA TYR A 85 6.70 -4.45 1.56
C TYR A 85 5.20 -4.69 1.57
N ARG A 86 4.60 -4.72 2.76
CA ARG A 86 3.15 -4.83 2.94
C ARG A 86 2.55 -3.49 3.37
N VAL A 87 1.65 -2.96 2.56
CA VAL A 87 0.90 -1.73 2.85
C VAL A 87 -0.49 -2.10 3.33
N ALA A 88 -0.82 -1.76 4.57
CA ALA A 88 -2.17 -1.86 5.12
C ALA A 88 -2.82 -0.46 5.13
N ALA A 89 -3.88 -0.27 4.34
CA ALA A 89 -4.68 0.95 4.37
C ALA A 89 -5.94 0.72 5.22
N THR A 90 -6.20 1.61 6.17
CA THR A 90 -7.40 1.59 7.01
C THR A 90 -8.22 2.84 6.75
N ILE A 91 -9.46 2.65 6.29
CA ILE A 91 -10.44 3.73 6.17
C ILE A 91 -11.33 3.78 7.40
N GLY A 92 -11.71 5.00 7.79
CA GLY A 92 -12.73 5.27 8.79
C GLY A 92 -13.93 5.98 8.19
N ASP A 93 -15.12 5.72 8.72
CA ASP A 93 -16.36 6.44 8.42
C ASP A 93 -16.71 7.49 9.49
N ALA A 94 -17.71 8.33 9.24
CA ALA A 94 -18.11 9.39 10.17
C ALA A 94 -18.75 8.86 11.47
N ALA A 95 -19.17 7.60 11.50
CA ALA A 95 -19.71 6.92 12.68
C ALA A 95 -18.62 6.21 13.52
N GLY A 96 -17.36 6.25 13.08
CA GLY A 96 -16.22 5.64 13.76
C GLY A 96 -16.00 4.16 13.40
N ASN A 97 -16.68 3.61 12.40
CA ASN A 97 -16.38 2.27 11.91
C ASN A 97 -15.16 2.31 10.99
N THR A 98 -14.38 1.23 11.01
CA THR A 98 -13.17 1.11 10.19
C THR A 98 -13.14 -0.15 9.36
N SER A 99 -12.38 -0.11 8.26
CA SER A 99 -12.11 -1.28 7.41
C SER A 99 -10.71 -1.20 6.82
N THR A 100 -10.06 -2.34 6.64
CA THR A 100 -8.65 -2.42 6.25
C THR A 100 -8.48 -3.29 5.00
N ALA A 101 -7.66 -2.83 4.06
CA ALA A 101 -7.19 -3.61 2.92
C ALA A 101 -5.66 -3.60 2.85
N THR A 102 -5.09 -4.65 2.26
CA THR A 102 -3.64 -4.80 2.12
C THR A 102 -3.22 -4.85 0.66
N ALA A 103 -2.09 -4.25 0.34
CA ALA A 103 -1.39 -4.42 -0.92
C ALA A 103 0.06 -4.80 -0.67
N ASP A 104 0.52 -5.84 -1.36
CA ASP A 104 1.89 -6.35 -1.25
C ASP A 104 2.72 -5.88 -2.44
N ILE A 105 3.95 -5.44 -2.16
CA ILE A 105 4.95 -5.03 -3.14
C ILE A 105 6.18 -5.91 -2.90
N VAL A 106 6.58 -6.68 -3.91
CA VAL A 106 7.67 -7.65 -3.82
C VAL A 106 8.86 -7.19 -4.65
N ILE A 107 10.03 -7.08 -4.03
CA ILE A 107 11.31 -6.97 -4.74
C ILE A 107 11.77 -8.38 -5.09
N GLN A 108 11.73 -8.74 -6.37
CA GLN A 108 11.95 -10.12 -6.80
C GLN A 108 13.44 -10.49 -6.72
N HIS A 109 13.70 -11.74 -6.34
CA HIS A 109 15.04 -12.33 -6.42
C HIS A 109 15.49 -12.54 -7.88
N ASP A 110 14.59 -13.09 -8.70
CA ASP A 110 14.82 -13.43 -10.10
C ASP A 110 13.82 -12.73 -11.02
N GLN A 111 14.20 -12.55 -12.29
CA GLN A 111 13.28 -12.03 -13.30
C GLN A 111 12.23 -13.10 -13.61
N GLU A 112 10.96 -12.86 -13.24
CA GLU A 112 9.87 -13.65 -13.81
C GLU A 112 9.77 -13.31 -15.30
N ASN A 113 10.27 -14.22 -16.15
CA ASN A 113 10.10 -14.13 -17.59
C ASN A 113 8.66 -14.53 -17.94
N ARG A 114 7.76 -13.55 -18.03
CA ARG A 114 6.42 -13.76 -18.60
C ARG A 114 6.49 -14.14 -20.08
#